data_AF-A0A6I1TW33-F1
#
_entry.id   AF-A0A6I1TW33-F1
#
_cell.length_a   1.000
_cell.length_b   1.000
_cell.length_c   1.000
_cell.angle_alpha   90.00
_cell.angle_beta   90.00
_cell.angle_gamma   90.00
#
_symmetry.space_group_name_H-M   'P 1'
#
loop_
_entity.id
_entity.type
_entity.pdbx_description
1 polymer ?
#
loop_
_entity_poly.entity_id
_entity_poly.type
_entity_poly.pdbx_seq_one_letter_code
_entity_poly.pdbx_strand_id
1 'polypeptide(L)'
;MKALKGIIIGTILVFSIGVVVFLGLSLYAYSNLKYYSVYYAQQMPHKEGTEPDLVMLIENMWWVYTPEIEGIRYDDDGENAIIDTKNNFVLSETMGNFS
;
A
#
# COMPACT_ATOMS: atom_id res chain seq x y z
N MET A 1 -40.67 7.94 -31.45
CA MET A 1 -40.58 7.26 -30.13
C MET A 1 -39.63 6.04 -30.09
N LYS A 2 -39.64 5.13 -31.09
CA LYS A 2 -38.75 3.94 -31.09
C LYS A 2 -37.25 4.27 -31.10
N ALA A 3 -36.82 5.22 -31.94
CA ALA A 3 -35.42 5.65 -32.03
C ALA A 3 -34.88 6.24 -30.71
N LEU A 4 -35.67 7.10 -30.05
CA LEU A 4 -35.30 7.72 -28.77
C LEU A 4 -35.12 6.66 -27.66
N LYS A 5 -36.01 5.66 -27.60
CA LYS A 5 -35.87 4.53 -26.66
C LYS A 5 -34.59 3.73 -26.91
N GLY A 6 -34.25 3.49 -28.18
CA GLY A 6 -33.00 2.80 -28.56
C GLY A 6 -31.75 3.57 -28.14
N ILE A 7 -31.75 4.89 -28.31
CA ILE A 7 -30.65 5.76 -27.87
C ILE A 7 -30.49 5.69 -26.35
N ILE A 8 -31.57 5.85 -25.59
CA ILE A 8 -31.53 5.81 -24.12
C ILE A 8 -30.98 4.47 -23.62
N ILE A 9 -31.47 3.35 -24.17
CA ILE A 9 -30.99 2.01 -23.79
C ILE A 9 -29.51 1.85 -24.14
N GLY A 10 -29.11 2.29 -25.34
CA GLY A 10 -27.71 2.25 -25.77
C GLY A 10 -26.79 3.04 -24.84
N THR A 11 -27.19 4.26 -24.47
CA THR A 11 -26.42 5.10 -23.54
C THR A 11 -26.29 4.46 -22.17
N ILE A 12 -27.38 3.93 -21.60
CA ILE A 12 -27.34 3.24 -20.30
C ILE A 12 -26.42 2.03 -20.37
N LEU A 13 -26.47 1.26 -21.44
CA LEU A 13 -25.67 0.05 -21.59
C LEU A 13 -24.17 0.38 -21.68
N VAL A 14 -23.79 1.34 -22.52
CA VAL A 14 -22.41 1.80 -22.66
C VAL A 14 -21.90 2.40 -21.34
N PHE A 15 -22.70 3.23 -20.69
CA PHE A 15 -22.35 3.83 -19.40
C PHE A 15 -22.14 2.77 -18.32
N SER A 16 -23.05 1.78 -18.24
CA SER A 16 -22.97 0.70 -17.25
C SER A 16 -21.71 -0.15 -17.44
N ILE A 17 -21.36 -0.47 -18.69
CA ILE A 17 -20.10 -1.17 -19.01
C ILE A 17 -18.90 -0.32 -18.58
N GLY A 18 -18.91 0.98 -18.89
CA GLY A 18 -17.85 1.90 -18.49
C GLY A 18 -17.65 1.94 -16.97
N VAL A 19 -18.74 1.99 -16.20
CA VAL A 19 -18.70 1.96 -14.72
C VAL A 19 -18.12 0.64 -14.22
N VAL A 20 -18.60 -0.50 -14.74
CA VAL A 20 -18.11 -1.83 -14.32
C VAL A 20 -16.62 -1.99 -14.61
N VAL A 21 -16.16 -1.58 -15.79
CA VAL A 21 -14.74 -1.63 -16.17
C VAL A 21 -13.91 -0.70 -15.27
N PHE A 22 -14.36 0.53 -15.06
CA PHE A 22 -13.67 1.49 -14.20
C PHE A 22 -13.53 0.97 -12.77
N LEU A 23 -14.61 0.44 -12.18
CA LEU A 23 -14.59 -0.13 -10.84
C LEU A 23 -13.68 -1.37 -10.78
N GLY A 24 -13.76 -2.27 -11.77
CA GLY A 24 -12.91 -3.44 -11.84
C GLY A 24 -11.42 -3.09 -11.92
N LEU A 25 -11.05 -2.14 -12.79
CA LEU A 25 -9.68 -1.64 -12.89
C LEU A 25 -9.21 -0.94 -11.62
N SER A 26 -10.08 -0.16 -10.98
CA SER A 26 -9.76 0.53 -9.73
C SER A 26 -9.50 -0.47 -8.59
N LEU A 27 -10.34 -1.49 -8.44
CA LEU A 27 -10.15 -2.54 -7.45
C LEU A 27 -8.88 -3.37 -7.71
N TYR A 28 -8.60 -3.65 -8.99
CA TYR A 28 -7.36 -4.32 -9.38
C TYR A 28 -6.14 -3.48 -9.03
N ALA A 29 -6.13 -2.20 -9.40
CA ALA A 29 -5.04 -1.27 -9.11
C ALA A 29 -4.82 -1.14 -7.60
N TYR A 30 -5.88 -0.96 -6.81
CA TYR A 30 -5.81 -0.90 -5.35
C TYR A 30 -5.20 -2.19 -4.75
N SER A 31 -5.69 -3.35 -5.20
CA SER A 31 -5.20 -4.64 -4.70
C SER A 31 -3.73 -4.87 -5.07
N ASN A 32 -3.34 -4.49 -6.28
CA ASN A 32 -1.97 -4.62 -6.77
C ASN A 32 -1.01 -3.69 -6.01
N LEU A 33 -1.37 -2.42 -5.85
CA LEU A 33 -0.60 -1.45 -5.05
C LEU A 33 -0.45 -1.90 -3.60
N LYS A 34 -1.51 -2.44 -2.98
CA LYS A 34 -1.45 -2.93 -1.61
C LYS A 34 -0.54 -4.14 -1.47
N TYR A 35 -0.67 -5.12 -2.37
CA TYR A 35 0.07 -6.39 -2.30
C TYR A 35 1.56 -6.22 -2.66
N TYR A 36 1.87 -5.39 -3.66
CA TYR A 36 3.25 -5.12 -4.11
C TYR A 36 3.79 -3.77 -3.61
N SER A 37 3.21 -3.25 -2.53
CA SER A 37 3.58 -1.95 -1.96
C SER A 37 5.08 -1.85 -1.71
N VAL A 38 5.68 -2.82 -1.00
CA VAL A 38 7.11 -2.86 -0.67
C VAL A 38 7.99 -2.79 -1.92
N TYR A 39 7.64 -3.56 -2.95
CA TYR A 39 8.35 -3.55 -4.24
C TYR A 39 8.31 -2.17 -4.88
N TYR A 40 7.15 -1.51 -4.86
CA TYR A 40 7.04 -0.15 -5.38
C TYR A 40 7.88 0.83 -4.58
N ALA A 41 7.89 0.77 -3.24
CA ALA A 41 8.73 1.66 -2.43
C ALA A 41 10.21 1.55 -2.76
N GLN A 42 10.74 0.33 -2.90
CA GLN A 42 12.13 0.10 -3.28
C GLN A 42 12.51 0.76 -4.63
N GLN A 43 11.56 0.87 -5.54
CA GLN A 43 11.79 1.42 -6.89
C GLN A 43 11.45 2.90 -7.03
N MET A 44 10.80 3.52 -6.03
CA MET A 44 10.52 4.95 -6.08
C MET A 44 11.84 5.73 -6.12
N PRO A 45 11.99 6.78 -6.94
CA PRO A 45 13.17 7.63 -6.87
C PRO A 45 13.35 8.21 -5.46
N HIS A 46 14.49 7.92 -4.83
CA HIS A 46 14.82 8.35 -3.47
C HIS A 46 16.30 8.73 -3.38
N LYS A 47 16.68 9.40 -2.30
CA LYS A 47 18.07 9.85 -2.09
C LYS A 47 18.94 8.65 -1.72
N GLU A 48 20.22 8.72 -2.07
CA GLU A 48 21.16 7.69 -1.63
C GLU A 48 21.23 7.65 -0.09
N GLY A 49 21.10 6.46 0.48
CA GLY A 49 21.07 6.24 1.93
C GLY A 49 19.68 6.31 2.58
N THR A 50 18.59 6.48 1.82
CA THR A 50 17.22 6.31 2.34
C THR A 50 16.67 4.93 1.97
N GLU A 51 15.94 4.30 2.88
CA GLU A 51 15.38 2.95 2.69
C GLU A 51 13.84 3.00 2.75
N PRO A 52 13.17 3.43 1.67
CA PRO A 52 11.72 3.67 1.65
C PRO A 52 10.87 2.42 1.91
N ASP A 53 11.43 1.23 1.70
CA ASP A 53 10.81 -0.04 2.04
C ASP A 53 10.75 -0.30 3.54
N LEU A 54 11.81 0.06 4.29
CA LEU A 54 11.76 0.02 5.75
C LEU A 54 10.74 1.01 6.32
N VAL A 55 10.62 2.19 5.72
CA VAL A 55 9.60 3.19 6.11
C VAL A 55 8.21 2.62 5.96
N MET A 56 7.92 2.03 4.80
CA MET A 56 6.62 1.43 4.56
C MET A 56 6.32 0.31 5.57
N LEU A 57 7.31 -0.51 5.90
CA LEU A 57 7.13 -1.57 6.90
C LEU A 57 6.80 -0.98 8.28
N ILE A 58 7.55 0.03 8.73
CA ILE A 58 7.39 0.65 10.05
C ILE A 58 6.04 1.42 10.13
N GLU A 59 5.69 2.23 9.15
CA GLU A 59 4.44 3.01 9.14
C GLU A 59 3.18 2.14 9.04
N ASN A 60 3.29 0.91 8.52
CA ASN A 60 2.15 0.02 8.29
C ASN A 60 2.14 -1.21 9.20
N MET A 61 2.93 -1.26 10.28
CA MET A 61 3.02 -2.45 11.16
C MET A 61 1.64 -2.94 11.67
N TRP A 62 0.68 -2.04 11.90
CA TRP A 62 -0.68 -2.38 12.32
C TRP A 62 -1.49 -3.12 11.25
N TRP A 63 -1.15 -2.92 9.98
CA TRP A 63 -1.88 -3.42 8.82
C TRP A 63 -1.21 -4.63 8.16
N VAL A 64 0.05 -4.90 8.51
CA VAL A 64 0.83 -6.01 7.95
C VAL A 64 1.07 -7.08 9.02
N TYR A 65 1.32 -8.30 8.56
CA TYR A 65 1.66 -9.39 9.47
C TYR A 65 3.04 -9.14 10.09
N THR A 66 3.11 -9.10 11.41
CA THR A 66 4.36 -9.04 12.19
C THR A 66 4.77 -10.46 12.60
N PRO A 67 5.77 -11.07 11.93
CA PRO A 67 6.20 -12.42 12.25
C PRO A 67 6.95 -12.47 13.59
N GLU A 68 6.71 -13.52 14.38
CA GLU A 68 7.51 -13.82 15.57
C GLU A 68 8.91 -14.29 15.15
N ILE A 69 9.91 -13.42 15.26
CA ILE A 69 11.31 -13.71 14.95
C ILE A 69 12.12 -13.62 16.24
N GLU A 70 12.89 -14.66 16.55
CA GLU A 70 13.68 -14.73 17.79
C GLU A 70 14.72 -13.59 17.86
N GLY A 71 14.56 -12.70 18.83
CA GLY A 71 15.42 -11.54 19.03
C GLY A 71 14.85 -10.24 18.43
N ILE A 72 13.76 -10.30 17.66
CA ILE A 72 13.06 -9.12 17.13
C ILE A 72 11.82 -8.85 17.98
N ARG A 73 11.68 -7.61 18.45
CA ARG A 73 10.49 -7.09 19.11
C ARG A 73 9.88 -5.99 18.25
N TYR A 74 8.57 -6.05 18.06
CA TYR A 74 7.79 -4.98 17.43
C TYR A 74 7.15 -4.14 18.54
N ASP A 75 7.21 -2.83 18.39
CA ASP A 75 6.59 -1.84 19.27
C ASP A 75 5.60 -1.04 18.43
N ASP A 76 4.31 -1.30 18.62
CA ASP A 76 3.22 -0.74 17.82
C ASP A 76 2.24 0.10 18.66
N ASP A 77 2.53 0.33 19.94
CA ASP A 77 1.67 1.07 20.87
C ASP A 77 1.77 2.62 20.74
N GLY A 78 2.45 3.12 19.72
CA GLY A 78 2.71 4.55 19.52
C GLY A 78 3.60 4.84 18.31
N GLU A 79 4.78 5.43 18.54
CA GLU A 79 5.79 5.56 17.49
C GLU A 79 6.33 4.17 17.14
N ASN A 80 5.95 3.69 15.97
CA ASN A 80 6.29 2.33 15.53
C ASN A 80 7.80 2.10 15.58
N ALA A 81 8.21 0.97 16.15
CA ALA A 81 9.59 0.56 16.19
C ALA A 81 9.79 -0.94 16.04
N ILE A 82 10.91 -1.32 15.43
CA ILE A 82 11.42 -2.69 15.35
C ILE A 82 12.75 -2.73 16.10
N ILE A 83 12.84 -3.61 17.09
CA ILE A 83 13.97 -3.67 18.01
C ILE A 83 14.65 -5.02 17.88
N ASP A 84 15.92 -4.98 17.50
CA ASP A 84 16.82 -6.13 17.53
C ASP A 84 17.50 -6.20 18.90
N THR A 85 16.98 -7.10 19.74
CA THR A 85 17.45 -7.31 21.10
C THR A 85 18.77 -8.09 21.17
N LYS A 86 19.20 -8.73 20.07
CA LYS A 86 20.47 -9.44 19.98
C LYS A 86 21.61 -8.48 19.63
N ASN A 87 21.35 -7.54 18.72
CA ASN A 87 22.34 -6.59 18.21
C ASN A 87 22.24 -5.19 18.86
N ASN A 88 21.31 -4.98 19.79
CA ASN A 88 21.03 -3.67 20.41
C ASN A 88 20.77 -2.57 19.37
N PHE A 89 19.97 -2.90 18.36
CA PHE A 89 19.61 -1.99 17.29
C PHE A 89 18.11 -1.70 17.32
N VAL A 90 17.74 -0.46 16.98
CA VAL A 90 16.36 0.00 16.93
C VAL A 90 16.17 0.65 15.56
N LEU A 91 15.08 0.29 14.89
CA LEU A 91 14.51 0.99 13.75
C LEU A 91 13.23 1.66 14.24
N SER A 92 13.09 2.99 14.10
CA SER A 92 11.89 3.72 14.54
C SER A 92 11.61 4.90 13.62
N GLU A 93 10.34 5.30 13.50
CA GLU A 93 9.90 6.47 12.74
C GLU A 93 10.70 7.76 13.09
N THR A 94 11.23 7.85 14.31
CA THR A 94 11.99 9.02 14.79
C THR A 94 13.46 9.08 14.34
N MET A 95 14.00 8.03 13.70
CA MET A 95 15.42 7.98 13.31
C MET A 95 15.79 8.91 12.15
N GLY A 96 14.85 9.67 11.59
CA GLY A 96 15.13 10.87 10.78
C GLY A 96 15.78 10.63 9.41
N ASN A 97 16.11 9.40 9.05
CA ASN A 97 16.74 9.01 7.76
C ASN A 97 15.77 8.34 6.79
N PHE A 98 14.48 8.42 7.08
CA PHE A 98 13.41 7.74 6.35
C PHE A 98 12.67 8.68 5.37
N SER A 99 13.08 9.95 5.24
CA SER A 99 12.47 10.97 4.37
C SER A 99 13.32 11.38 3.18
#